data_AF-A0A8K0RAP2-F1
#
_entry.id   AF-A0A8K0RAP2-F1
#
_cell.length_a   1.000
_cell.length_b   1.000
_cell.length_c   1.000
_cell.angle_alpha   90.00
_cell.angle_beta   90.00
_cell.angle_gamma   90.00
#
_symmetry.space_group_name_H-M   'P 1'
#
loop_
_entity.id
_entity.type
_entity.pdbx_description
1 polymer ?
#
loop_
_entity_poly.entity_id
_entity_poly.type
_entity_poly.pdbx_seq_one_letter_code
_entity_poly.pdbx_strand_id
1 'polypeptide(L)'
;MASARRTSQFPTRIANDRPGSRDADKEEIWKPMLDNISSGKRLPEKSLLVLGGTPETQREFLESVSTDSANNRRPPDRGRKPPIANQFALGYTYQDVLDTDHEDTLARLSLYLLANPSPSFTPLIKPYLNPRTLPNMLIVILLDWNHPWLWIRQLRDWIRVLRSLILSLDDASKMVLEENIQTLQDKGRNLGSETSSSLEGVKIPLGPGEWDEPLGIPLCVVCQNADKIEALEKERGWKEEEFDFILQYLRTILLKHGSSLVYTMPTAPGSLQTLIHSTLGIKSLLKQEQLRHNVTDRDRVLVPPNWDSWAKIRILREGFDVEGISERWSVDIEIPRHMRVTNGAAPTGPDGEGQPNGEPEPSPVVEETPDEPTATSIYEDTIRNPESDFPLSGMSKQANGVEVTSKDAQAFLTEQVSVLEQLRREDENEAAIKAARKDTEAPSIRTWTDDASGVVEEHIGPVQFNMGGIQVNADEMVKRLQDREASRTTETGSPPAATTQDSGKMDNEKLMSFFSGLLNKGPSTGSPRGA
;
A
#
# COMPACT_ATOMS: atom_id res chain seq x y z
N MET A 1 23.35 -1.26 73.82
CA MET A 1 24.67 -1.82 73.44
C MET A 1 24.95 -1.42 72.00
N ALA A 2 25.91 -0.52 71.81
CA ALA A 2 26.43 -0.11 70.51
C ALA A 2 27.50 -1.09 70.03
N SER A 3 27.62 -1.31 68.72
CA SER A 3 28.78 -2.00 68.14
C SER A 3 29.49 -1.08 67.16
N ALA A 4 30.78 -0.88 67.45
CA ALA A 4 31.69 0.08 66.86
C ALA A 4 32.18 -0.32 65.46
N ARG A 5 32.42 0.68 64.61
CA ARG A 5 33.49 0.64 63.61
C ARG A 5 34.38 1.87 63.75
N ARG A 6 35.69 1.59 63.88
CA ARG A 6 36.79 2.50 64.19
C ARG A 6 36.96 3.60 63.15
N THR A 7 37.05 4.84 63.60
CA THR A 7 37.67 5.96 62.89
C THR A 7 39.04 6.23 63.50
N SER A 8 40.09 6.25 62.68
CA SER A 8 41.45 6.63 63.10
C SER A 8 41.62 8.14 63.00
N GLN A 9 41.95 8.75 64.13
CA GLN A 9 42.35 10.15 64.27
C GLN A 9 43.67 10.44 63.54
N PHE A 10 43.72 11.52 62.76
CA PHE A 10 44.92 12.33 62.58
C PHE A 10 44.54 13.82 62.74
N PRO A 11 45.43 14.64 63.34
CA PRO A 11 45.06 15.92 63.91
C PRO A 11 44.96 17.03 62.87
N THR A 12 44.00 17.91 63.10
CA THR A 12 43.83 19.23 62.50
C THR A 12 45.11 20.07 62.63
N ARG A 13 45.71 20.43 61.49
CA ARG A 13 46.63 21.57 61.41
C ARG A 13 45.90 22.77 60.83
N ILE A 14 45.83 23.82 61.63
CA ILE A 14 45.46 25.18 61.24
C ILE A 14 46.62 25.80 60.45
N ALA A 15 46.25 26.64 59.48
CA ALA A 15 47.04 27.60 58.71
C ALA A 15 47.96 27.06 57.60
N ASN A 16 47.47 27.22 56.36
CA ASN A 16 48.10 28.16 55.43
C ASN A 16 47.08 28.58 54.37
N ASP A 17 46.67 29.85 54.44
CA ASP A 17 46.13 30.60 53.31
C ASP A 17 47.16 30.51 52.18
N ARG A 18 46.92 29.61 51.23
CA ARG A 18 47.48 29.74 49.88
C ARG A 18 46.48 30.59 49.10
N PRO A 19 46.89 31.70 48.48
CA PRO A 19 46.00 32.45 47.62
C PRO A 19 45.49 31.49 46.55
N GLY A 20 44.17 31.38 46.43
CA GLY A 20 43.50 30.53 45.46
C GLY A 20 44.18 30.69 44.10
N SER A 21 44.56 29.57 43.50
CA SER A 21 45.09 29.57 42.15
C SER A 21 44.06 30.26 41.25
N ARG A 22 44.45 31.38 40.61
CA ARG A 22 43.64 32.07 39.58
C ARG A 22 43.26 31.17 38.41
N ASP A 23 43.74 29.92 38.38
CA ASP A 23 43.35 28.91 37.39
C ASP A 23 42.16 28.04 37.82
N ALA A 24 41.83 27.93 39.12
CA ALA A 24 40.64 27.21 39.57
C ALA A 24 39.36 28.00 39.22
N ASP A 25 39.38 29.32 39.42
CA ASP A 25 38.29 30.20 38.98
C ASP A 25 38.13 30.16 37.45
N LYS A 26 39.22 30.02 36.70
CA LYS A 26 39.14 29.84 35.23
C LYS A 26 38.49 28.51 34.88
N GLU A 27 38.91 27.40 35.48
CA GLU A 27 38.28 26.09 35.24
C GLU A 27 36.77 26.09 35.56
N GLU A 28 36.34 26.81 36.59
CA GLU A 28 34.92 26.99 36.93
C GLU A 28 34.16 27.93 36.00
N ILE A 29 34.83 28.86 35.31
CA ILE A 29 34.22 29.72 34.28
C ILE A 29 34.12 28.97 32.95
N TRP A 30 35.15 28.18 32.60
CA TRP A 30 35.17 27.43 31.34
C TRP A 30 34.22 26.25 31.34
N LYS A 31 33.94 25.58 32.48
CA LYS A 31 32.96 24.48 32.55
C LYS A 31 31.53 24.87 32.14
N PRO A 32 30.89 25.90 32.70
CA PRO A 32 29.57 26.34 32.25
C PRO A 32 29.64 26.94 30.84
N MET A 33 30.76 27.53 30.43
CA MET A 33 30.92 27.98 29.04
C MET A 33 31.06 26.81 28.07
N LEU A 34 31.75 25.73 28.45
CA LEU A 34 31.85 24.47 27.70
C LEU A 34 30.54 23.68 27.74
N ASP A 35 29.79 23.70 28.84
CA ASP A 35 28.45 23.12 28.93
C ASP A 35 27.48 23.90 28.05
N ASN A 36 27.59 25.23 27.98
CA ASN A 36 26.75 26.07 27.12
C ASN A 36 27.15 25.98 25.63
N ILE A 37 28.42 25.69 25.33
CA ILE A 37 28.94 25.44 23.97
C ILE A 37 28.70 23.98 23.54
N SER A 38 28.76 23.02 24.46
CA SER A 38 28.43 21.60 24.22
C SER A 38 26.93 21.35 24.20
N SER A 39 26.14 22.19 24.89
CA SER A 39 24.71 22.40 24.64
C SER A 39 24.46 23.35 23.47
N GLY A 40 25.47 23.65 22.65
CA GLY A 40 25.36 24.53 21.49
C GLY A 40 24.11 24.16 20.70
N LYS A 41 23.24 25.16 20.48
CA LYS A 41 21.87 25.07 19.93
C LYS A 41 21.58 23.70 19.31
N ARG A 42 21.19 22.72 20.14
CA ARG A 42 20.78 21.41 19.63
C ARG A 42 19.56 21.66 18.75
N LEU A 43 19.71 21.45 17.45
CA LEU A 43 18.63 21.68 16.49
C LEU A 43 17.40 20.89 16.94
N PRO A 44 16.19 21.52 16.96
CA PRO A 44 14.97 20.81 17.27
C PRO A 44 14.81 19.58 16.36
N GLU A 45 14.69 18.39 16.96
CA GLU A 45 14.49 17.14 16.24
C GLU A 45 12.98 16.90 16.08
N LYS A 46 12.52 16.79 14.84
CA LYS A 46 11.13 16.52 14.47
C LYS A 46 11.08 15.25 13.62
N SER A 47 9.98 14.51 13.68
CA SER A 47 9.86 13.21 13.00
C SER A 47 8.59 13.14 12.13
N LEU A 48 8.73 12.60 10.92
CA LEU A 48 7.62 12.18 10.07
C LEU A 48 7.56 10.66 9.99
N LEU A 49 6.38 10.09 10.22
CA LEU A 49 6.07 8.71 9.86
C LEU A 49 5.22 8.74 8.58
N VAL A 50 5.86 8.46 7.44
CA VAL A 50 5.25 8.50 6.11
C VAL A 50 4.79 7.10 5.72
N LEU A 51 3.49 6.95 5.47
CA LEU A 51 2.79 5.69 5.28
C LEU A 51 2.12 5.67 3.91
N GLY A 52 2.24 4.55 3.20
CA GLY A 52 1.65 4.38 1.86
C GLY A 52 2.53 4.93 0.74
N GLY A 53 1.95 5.03 -0.44
CA GLY A 53 2.64 5.44 -1.67
C GLY A 53 3.59 4.37 -2.23
N THR A 54 4.20 4.69 -3.38
CA THR A 54 5.26 3.90 -4.00
C THR A 54 6.63 4.55 -3.70
N PRO A 55 7.76 3.87 -3.95
CA PRO A 55 9.08 4.49 -3.83
C PRO A 55 9.22 5.80 -4.62
N GLU A 56 8.53 5.92 -5.75
CA GLU A 56 8.49 7.11 -6.61
C GLU A 56 7.67 8.23 -5.95
N THR A 57 6.43 7.94 -5.52
CA THR A 57 5.57 8.97 -4.93
C THR A 57 6.08 9.42 -3.55
N GLN A 58 6.73 8.52 -2.80
CA GLN A 58 7.45 8.87 -1.57
C GLN A 58 8.63 9.81 -1.85
N ARG A 59 9.39 9.59 -2.93
CA ARG A 59 10.48 10.49 -3.32
C ARG A 59 9.94 11.86 -3.72
N GLU A 60 8.88 11.90 -4.51
CA GLU A 60 8.20 13.15 -4.88
C GLU A 60 7.71 13.91 -3.64
N PHE A 61 7.09 13.20 -2.69
CA PHE A 61 6.69 13.77 -1.40
C PHE A 61 7.90 14.38 -0.68
N LEU A 62 9.02 13.66 -0.55
CA LEU A 62 10.23 14.19 0.10
C LEU A 62 10.76 15.45 -0.61
N GLU A 63 10.72 15.49 -1.93
CA GLU A 63 11.12 16.66 -2.72
C GLU A 63 10.17 17.85 -2.48
N SER A 64 8.87 17.61 -2.38
CA SER A 64 7.86 18.64 -2.11
C SER A 64 7.92 19.24 -0.70
N VAL A 65 8.41 18.48 0.29
CA VAL A 65 8.58 18.95 1.69
C VAL A 65 9.93 19.64 1.89
N SER A 66 10.93 19.35 1.07
CA SER A 66 12.28 19.91 1.17
C SER A 66 12.30 21.44 1.02
N THR A 67 13.07 22.13 1.88
CA THR A 67 13.32 23.59 1.77
C THR A 67 14.39 23.95 0.74
N ASP A 68 15.11 22.96 0.21
CA ASP A 68 16.11 23.19 -0.82
C ASP A 68 15.47 23.54 -2.15
N SER A 69 15.70 24.78 -2.59
CA SER A 69 15.36 25.20 -3.94
C SER A 69 16.23 24.44 -4.95
N ALA A 70 15.60 23.85 -5.97
CA ALA A 70 16.29 23.09 -7.04
C ALA A 70 17.38 23.89 -7.78
N ASN A 71 17.33 25.22 -7.69
CA ASN A 71 18.27 26.14 -8.34
C ASN A 71 19.47 26.54 -7.48
N ASN A 72 19.48 26.24 -6.18
CA ASN A 72 20.63 26.54 -5.33
C ASN A 72 21.60 25.36 -5.36
N ARG A 73 22.64 25.49 -6.21
CA ARG A 73 23.84 24.66 -6.12
C ARG A 73 24.43 24.84 -4.72
N ARG A 74 24.22 23.86 -3.85
CA ARG A 74 24.90 23.81 -2.54
C ARG A 74 26.41 24.03 -2.75
N PRO A 75 27.09 24.81 -1.90
CA PRO A 75 28.54 24.76 -1.82
C PRO A 75 28.97 23.29 -1.65
N PRO A 76 30.05 22.84 -2.30
CA PRO A 76 30.47 21.43 -2.30
C PRO A 76 30.73 20.84 -0.90
N ASP A 77 30.78 21.68 0.13
CA ASP A 77 31.04 21.33 1.53
C ASP A 77 29.78 20.93 2.33
N ARG A 78 28.58 21.29 1.87
CA ARG A 78 27.30 20.82 2.47
C ARG A 78 26.83 19.59 1.69
N GLY A 79 27.22 18.42 2.22
CA GLY A 79 27.11 17.05 1.67
C GLY A 79 25.92 16.70 0.76
N ARG A 80 26.06 15.59 0.01
CA ARG A 80 25.03 15.04 -0.90
C ARG A 80 23.71 14.80 -0.16
N LYS A 81 22.57 14.94 -0.85
CA LYS A 81 21.25 14.55 -0.30
C LYS A 81 21.32 13.11 0.22
N PRO A 82 20.90 12.84 1.46
CA PRO A 82 20.98 11.50 2.02
C PRO A 82 20.15 10.52 1.17
N PRO A 83 20.66 9.31 0.90
CA PRO A 83 19.95 8.33 0.11
C PRO A 83 18.69 7.85 0.84
N ILE A 84 17.65 7.53 0.08
CA ILE A 84 16.39 6.97 0.59
C ILE A 84 16.54 5.45 0.71
N ALA A 85 16.53 4.90 1.92
CA ALA A 85 16.76 3.48 2.20
C ALA A 85 15.47 2.63 2.16
N ASN A 86 14.69 2.64 1.07
CA ASN A 86 13.34 2.04 1.03
C ASN A 86 13.24 0.62 0.44
N GLN A 87 14.36 -0.08 0.21
CA GLN A 87 14.35 -1.32 -0.60
C GLN A 87 13.94 -2.59 0.14
N PHE A 88 14.19 -2.72 1.45
CA PHE A 88 14.03 -4.02 2.15
C PHE A 88 13.56 -3.93 3.62
N ALA A 89 13.33 -2.72 4.16
CA ALA A 89 12.97 -2.52 5.56
C ALA A 89 12.22 -1.19 5.76
N LEU A 90 12.12 -0.72 7.02
CA LEU A 90 11.71 0.65 7.32
C LEU A 90 12.66 1.63 6.63
N GLY A 91 12.11 2.41 5.70
CA GLY A 91 12.87 3.45 5.03
C GLY A 91 13.25 4.57 5.98
N TYR A 92 14.45 5.11 5.84
CA TYR A 92 14.90 6.24 6.64
C TYR A 92 15.65 7.26 5.79
N THR A 93 15.37 8.53 6.03
CA THR A 93 16.16 9.67 5.55
C THR A 93 15.96 10.85 6.51
N TYR A 94 16.73 11.92 6.32
CA TYR A 94 16.60 13.15 7.10
C TYR A 94 16.82 14.37 6.23
N GLN A 95 16.23 15.49 6.63
CA GLN A 95 16.47 16.79 6.01
C GLN A 95 16.56 17.89 7.06
N ASP A 96 17.42 18.87 6.80
CA ASP A 96 17.49 20.08 7.61
C ASP A 96 16.49 21.10 7.03
N VAL A 97 15.63 21.64 7.89
CA VAL A 97 14.62 22.64 7.52
C VAL A 97 15.24 24.01 7.68
N LEU A 98 15.36 24.74 6.58
CA LEU A 98 15.92 26.09 6.57
C LEU A 98 14.84 27.15 6.81
N ASP A 99 15.22 28.30 7.36
CA ASP A 99 14.35 29.49 7.41
C ASP A 99 14.19 30.10 6.00
N THR A 100 13.30 31.08 5.85
CA THR A 100 12.88 31.61 4.54
C THR A 100 13.99 32.33 3.77
N ASP A 101 15.06 32.77 4.44
CA ASP A 101 16.26 33.33 3.82
C ASP A 101 17.29 32.26 3.42
N HIS A 102 17.04 31.00 3.78
CA HIS A 102 17.93 29.85 3.59
C HIS A 102 19.28 29.94 4.34
N GLU A 103 19.41 30.83 5.33
CA GLU A 103 20.65 30.99 6.10
C GLU A 103 20.63 30.12 7.36
N ASP A 104 19.55 30.24 8.14
CA ASP A 104 19.39 29.56 9.42
C ASP A 104 18.70 28.19 9.30
N THR A 105 19.17 27.21 10.08
CA THR A 105 18.50 25.90 10.21
C THR A 105 17.53 25.93 11.38
N LEU A 106 16.24 25.77 11.12
CA LEU A 106 15.17 25.82 12.11
C LEU A 106 15.00 24.51 12.88
N ALA A 107 15.11 23.37 12.18
CA ALA A 107 14.90 22.05 12.76
C ALA A 107 15.54 20.96 11.89
N ARG A 108 15.79 19.79 12.47
CA ARG A 108 16.11 18.56 11.73
C ARG A 108 14.88 17.67 11.67
N LEU A 109 14.47 17.33 10.45
CA LEU A 109 13.33 16.45 10.18
C LEU A 109 13.84 15.04 9.87
N SER A 110 13.50 14.08 10.71
CA SER A 110 13.74 12.64 10.48
C SER A 110 12.51 12.02 9.81
N LEU A 111 12.69 11.24 8.76
CA LEU A 111 11.59 10.68 7.98
C LEU A 111 11.69 9.17 7.96
N TYR A 112 10.65 8.50 8.47
CA TYR A 112 10.49 7.06 8.49
C TYR A 112 9.44 6.68 7.45
N LEU A 113 9.79 5.84 6.48
CA LEU A 113 9.00 5.57 5.28
C LEU A 113 8.53 4.12 5.27
N LEU A 114 7.24 3.90 5.09
CA LEU A 114 6.66 2.57 4.99
C LEU A 114 5.59 2.51 3.90
N ALA A 115 5.82 1.68 2.86
CA ALA A 115 4.90 1.58 1.73
C ALA A 115 3.65 0.72 2.01
N ASN A 116 3.77 -0.35 2.80
CA ASN A 116 2.71 -1.33 2.98
C ASN A 116 2.22 -1.41 4.43
N PRO A 117 0.90 -1.51 4.69
CA PRO A 117 0.31 -1.64 6.02
C PRO A 117 0.45 -3.07 6.57
N SER A 118 1.67 -3.62 6.56
CA SER A 118 1.93 -4.95 7.11
C SER A 118 2.26 -4.87 8.61
N PRO A 119 1.59 -5.67 9.47
CA PRO A 119 1.93 -5.77 10.89
C PRO A 119 3.39 -6.17 11.17
N SER A 120 4.08 -6.76 10.19
CA SER A 120 5.51 -7.11 10.30
C SER A 120 6.42 -5.91 10.58
N PHE A 121 5.98 -4.69 10.24
CA PHE A 121 6.74 -3.47 10.47
C PHE A 121 6.46 -2.82 11.83
N THR A 122 5.42 -3.24 12.55
CA THR A 122 5.07 -2.71 13.88
C THR A 122 6.24 -2.78 14.87
N PRO A 123 7.01 -3.90 14.97
CA PRO A 123 8.18 -3.97 15.84
C PRO A 123 9.30 -3.00 15.47
N LEU A 124 9.38 -2.56 14.20
CA LEU A 124 10.38 -1.60 13.74
C LEU A 124 10.00 -0.16 14.09
N ILE A 125 8.71 0.18 14.08
CA ILE A 125 8.23 1.53 14.38
C ILE A 125 8.17 1.77 15.89
N LYS A 126 7.77 0.75 16.67
CA LYS A 126 7.54 0.85 18.12
C LYS A 126 8.68 1.54 18.90
N PRO A 127 9.98 1.24 18.69
CA PRO A 127 11.07 1.89 19.43
C PRO A 127 11.16 3.41 19.22
N TYR A 128 10.65 3.92 18.10
CA TYR A 128 10.65 5.34 17.76
C TYR A 128 9.47 6.11 18.38
N LEU A 129 8.53 5.40 19.02
CA LEU A 129 7.35 5.97 19.67
C LEU A 129 7.54 5.91 21.19
N ASN A 130 8.16 6.95 21.72
CA ASN A 130 8.45 7.08 23.14
C ASN A 130 8.07 8.48 23.64
N PRO A 131 8.01 8.71 24.96
CA PRO A 131 7.54 9.98 25.53
C PRO A 131 8.29 11.22 25.03
N ARG A 132 9.53 11.08 24.56
CA ARG A 132 10.33 12.21 24.05
C ARG A 132 10.04 12.54 22.58
N THR A 133 9.75 11.52 21.78
CA THR A 133 9.55 11.66 20.33
C THR A 133 8.11 11.96 19.95
N LEU A 134 7.14 11.43 20.70
CA LEU A 134 5.71 11.55 20.42
C LEU A 134 5.22 13.00 20.25
N PRO A 135 5.59 13.98 21.11
CA PRO A 135 5.17 15.38 20.93
C PRO A 135 5.77 16.06 19.68
N ASN A 136 6.79 15.45 19.08
CA ASN A 136 7.56 15.98 17.96
C ASN A 136 7.34 15.16 16.67
N MET A 137 6.33 14.29 16.63
CA MET A 137 6.03 13.41 15.52
C MET A 137 4.76 13.82 14.77
N LEU A 138 4.75 13.62 13.45
CA LEU A 138 3.58 13.75 12.58
C LEU A 138 3.45 12.48 11.72
N ILE A 139 2.24 11.94 11.64
CA ILE A 139 1.91 10.84 10.74
C ILE A 139 1.44 11.44 9.41
N VAL A 140 1.98 10.94 8.31
CA VAL A 140 1.57 11.33 6.95
C VAL A 140 1.12 10.08 6.21
N ILE A 141 -0.12 10.06 5.72
CA ILE A 141 -0.62 8.99 4.84
C ILE A 141 -0.66 9.53 3.41
N LEU A 142 0.03 8.84 2.51
CA LEU A 142 0.07 9.15 1.09
C LEU A 142 -1.01 8.36 0.35
N LEU A 143 -1.89 9.09 -0.33
CA LEU A 143 -2.90 8.58 -1.25
C LEU A 143 -2.59 9.07 -2.67
N ASP A 144 -3.09 8.38 -3.68
CA ASP A 144 -2.79 8.67 -5.09
C ASP A 144 -4.07 8.81 -5.93
N TRP A 145 -4.23 9.95 -6.60
CA TRP A 145 -5.34 10.23 -7.53
C TRP A 145 -5.35 9.33 -8.78
N ASN A 146 -4.30 8.53 -9.01
CA ASN A 146 -4.39 7.43 -9.99
C ASN A 146 -5.42 6.36 -9.59
N HIS A 147 -5.64 6.15 -8.30
CA HIS A 147 -6.50 5.08 -7.76
C HIS A 147 -7.40 5.53 -6.59
N PRO A 148 -8.26 6.57 -6.76
CA PRO A 148 -9.13 7.10 -5.71
C PRO A 148 -10.05 6.06 -5.06
N TRP A 149 -10.53 5.07 -5.83
CA TRP A 149 -11.36 3.97 -5.33
C TRP A 149 -10.71 3.11 -4.23
N LEU A 150 -9.39 3.20 -4.02
CA LEU A 150 -8.69 2.47 -2.95
C LEU A 150 -8.56 3.27 -1.64
N TRP A 151 -8.86 4.56 -1.65
CA TRP A 151 -8.43 5.47 -0.59
C TRP A 151 -8.98 5.14 0.78
N ILE A 152 -10.29 4.90 0.90
CA ILE A 152 -10.92 4.64 2.20
C ILE A 152 -10.45 3.31 2.78
N ARG A 153 -10.26 2.29 1.93
CA ARG A 153 -9.67 1.00 2.33
C ARG A 153 -8.24 1.17 2.83
N GLN A 154 -7.40 1.89 2.09
CA GLN A 154 -6.01 2.17 2.47
C GLN A 154 -5.94 2.95 3.78
N LEU A 155 -6.76 3.99 3.92
CA LEU A 155 -6.83 4.81 5.13
C LEU A 155 -7.25 3.97 6.35
N ARG A 156 -8.28 3.12 6.19
CA ARG A 156 -8.75 2.21 7.24
C ARG A 156 -7.65 1.26 7.68
N ASP A 157 -6.97 0.63 6.73
CA ASP A 157 -5.92 -0.35 7.03
C ASP A 157 -4.74 0.30 7.76
N TRP A 158 -4.33 1.52 7.35
CA TRP A 158 -3.32 2.29 8.06
C TRP A 158 -3.75 2.69 9.48
N ILE A 159 -4.97 3.17 9.66
CA ILE A 159 -5.47 3.55 10.99
C ILE A 159 -5.59 2.33 11.90
N ARG A 160 -5.99 1.16 11.40
CA ARG A 160 -6.00 -0.09 12.17
C ARG A 160 -4.60 -0.48 12.65
N VAL A 161 -3.60 -0.39 11.77
CA VAL A 161 -2.19 -0.64 12.13
C VAL A 161 -1.72 0.35 13.20
N LEU A 162 -2.02 1.64 13.03
CA LEU A 162 -1.67 2.69 13.99
C LEU A 162 -2.33 2.48 15.35
N ARG A 163 -3.64 2.16 15.39
CA ARG A 163 -4.35 1.85 16.65
C ARG A 163 -3.76 0.63 17.35
N SER A 164 -3.46 -0.44 16.60
CA SER A 164 -2.80 -1.64 17.16
C SER A 164 -1.43 -1.30 17.75
N LEU A 165 -0.66 -0.48 17.04
CA LEU A 165 0.65 -0.04 17.50
C LEU A 165 0.55 0.85 18.75
N ILE A 166 -0.39 1.80 18.82
CA ILE A 166 -0.63 2.67 19.98
C ILE A 166 -1.03 1.85 21.22
N LEU A 167 -1.92 0.85 21.05
CA LEU A 167 -2.30 -0.05 22.14
C LEU A 167 -1.12 -0.84 22.69
N SER A 168 -0.14 -1.17 21.84
CA SER A 168 1.06 -1.92 22.20
C SER A 168 2.11 -1.09 22.96
N LEU A 169 1.98 0.24 23.02
CA LEU A 169 2.90 1.12 23.73
C LEU A 169 2.78 0.98 25.26
N ASP A 170 3.83 1.39 25.95
CA ASP A 170 3.89 1.47 27.41
C ASP A 170 3.02 2.60 27.97
N ASP A 171 2.70 2.53 29.26
CA ASP A 171 1.77 3.47 29.89
C ASP A 171 2.31 4.91 29.89
N ALA A 172 3.62 5.11 30.01
CA ALA A 172 4.21 6.44 29.95
C ALA A 172 4.02 7.10 28.57
N SER A 173 4.16 6.33 27.49
CA SER A 173 3.87 6.80 26.13
C SER A 173 2.40 7.12 25.95
N LYS A 174 1.49 6.29 26.51
CA LYS A 174 0.03 6.52 26.44
C LYS A 174 -0.40 7.79 27.17
N MET A 175 0.18 8.08 28.34
CA MET A 175 -0.08 9.35 29.04
C MET A 175 0.33 10.58 28.20
N VAL A 176 1.47 10.51 27.51
CA VAL A 176 1.90 11.60 26.61
C VAL A 176 0.98 11.72 25.40
N LEU A 177 0.46 10.61 24.87
CA LEU A 177 -0.54 10.65 23.80
C LEU A 177 -1.81 11.37 24.28
N GLU A 178 -2.31 11.10 25.48
CA GLU A 178 -3.48 11.77 26.05
C GLU A 178 -3.25 13.29 26.23
N GLU A 179 -2.09 13.70 26.74
CA GLU A 179 -1.72 15.11 26.85
C GLU A 179 -1.61 15.79 25.47
N ASN A 180 -1.05 15.08 24.49
CA ASN A 180 -0.98 15.56 23.12
C ASN A 180 -2.37 15.77 22.53
N ILE A 181 -3.34 14.88 22.78
CA ILE A 181 -4.72 15.05 22.30
C ILE A 181 -5.29 16.39 22.77
N GLN A 182 -5.16 16.69 24.07
CA GLN A 182 -5.66 17.96 24.63
C GLN A 182 -4.98 19.18 23.97
N THR A 183 -3.66 19.10 23.78
CA THR A 183 -2.88 20.17 23.14
C THR A 183 -3.29 20.38 21.68
N LEU A 184 -3.50 19.29 20.94
CA LEU A 184 -3.87 19.33 19.53
C LEU A 184 -5.31 19.83 19.32
N GLN A 185 -6.25 19.48 20.21
CA GLN A 185 -7.62 19.99 20.18
C GLN A 185 -7.69 21.50 20.38
N ASP A 186 -6.82 22.07 21.21
CA ASP A 186 -6.80 23.52 21.48
C ASP A 186 -6.02 24.31 20.41
N LYS A 187 -5.17 23.65 19.61
CA LYS A 187 -4.29 24.29 18.63
C LYS A 187 -5.09 24.93 17.48
N GLY A 188 -4.89 26.23 17.25
CA GLY A 188 -5.50 26.94 16.11
C GLY A 188 -6.99 27.30 16.28
N ARG A 189 -7.65 26.86 17.36
CA ARG A 189 -9.05 27.24 17.69
C ARG A 189 -9.13 28.56 18.47
N ASN A 190 -8.00 29.07 18.96
CA ASN A 190 -7.90 30.33 19.71
C ASN A 190 -7.78 31.59 18.83
N LEU A 191 -8.01 31.49 17.51
CA LEU A 191 -7.98 32.64 16.58
C LEU A 191 -9.24 33.53 16.66
N GLY A 192 -9.91 33.56 17.82
CA GLY A 192 -10.97 34.52 18.15
C GLY A 192 -10.51 35.61 19.12
N SER A 193 -9.23 35.62 19.54
CA SER A 193 -8.73 36.51 20.59
C SER A 193 -7.79 37.62 20.07
N GLU A 194 -8.11 38.24 18.94
CA GLU A 194 -7.49 39.53 18.56
C GLU A 194 -8.45 40.72 18.72
N THR A 195 -9.72 40.50 19.10
CA THR A 195 -10.71 41.59 19.26
C THR A 195 -11.56 41.53 20.54
N SER A 196 -11.32 40.61 21.47
CA SER A 196 -12.00 40.62 22.77
C SER A 196 -11.12 40.06 23.90
N SER A 197 -10.36 40.94 24.54
CA SER A 197 -9.55 40.65 25.73
C SER A 197 -10.39 40.46 27.01
N SER A 198 -11.57 39.86 26.92
CA SER A 198 -12.53 39.72 28.02
C SER A 198 -13.11 38.32 28.20
N LEU A 199 -12.71 37.34 27.40
CA LEU A 199 -13.08 35.92 27.54
C LEU A 199 -11.83 35.01 27.45
N GLU A 200 -10.79 35.32 28.22
CA GLU A 200 -9.71 34.36 28.44
C GLU A 200 -10.26 33.17 29.24
N GLY A 201 -10.35 32.00 28.61
CA GLY A 201 -10.61 30.72 29.28
C GLY A 201 -11.89 29.98 28.91
N VAL A 202 -12.74 30.49 28.00
CA VAL A 202 -13.91 29.73 27.53
C VAL A 202 -13.49 28.79 26.40
N LYS A 203 -13.23 27.51 26.73
CA LYS A 203 -13.04 26.45 25.72
C LYS A 203 -14.35 26.22 24.98
N ILE A 204 -14.38 26.51 23.69
CA ILE A 204 -15.52 26.18 22.82
C ILE A 204 -15.60 24.65 22.74
N PRO A 205 -16.76 24.04 23.03
CA PRO A 205 -16.91 22.60 22.94
C PRO A 205 -16.65 22.10 21.51
N LEU A 206 -16.15 20.87 21.40
CA LEU A 206 -15.96 20.21 20.11
C LEU A 206 -17.31 20.01 19.41
N GLY A 207 -17.33 20.24 18.09
CA GLY A 207 -18.48 19.92 17.27
C GLY A 207 -18.67 18.40 17.14
N PRO A 208 -19.83 17.94 16.64
CA PRO A 208 -20.03 16.52 16.39
C PRO A 208 -19.03 16.01 15.34
N GLY A 209 -18.48 14.82 15.56
CA GLY A 209 -17.45 14.24 14.70
C GLY A 209 -16.05 14.81 14.89
N GLU A 210 -15.87 15.91 15.63
CA GLU A 210 -14.56 16.53 15.82
C GLU A 210 -13.80 15.81 16.94
N TRP A 211 -12.68 15.17 16.59
CA TRP A 211 -11.83 14.44 17.54
C TRP A 211 -12.53 13.26 18.26
N ASP A 212 -13.52 12.61 17.63
CA ASP A 212 -14.17 11.40 18.14
C ASP A 212 -13.20 10.21 18.29
N GLU A 213 -12.21 10.09 17.39
CA GLU A 213 -11.30 8.94 17.27
C GLU A 213 -9.82 9.40 17.28
N PRO A 214 -9.36 10.08 18.34
CA PRO A 214 -8.03 10.67 18.38
C PRO A 214 -6.93 9.60 18.44
N LEU A 215 -5.84 9.79 17.70
CA LEU A 215 -4.66 8.90 17.76
C LEU A 215 -3.58 9.38 18.75
N GLY A 216 -3.67 10.62 19.24
CA GLY A 216 -2.65 11.26 20.10
C GLY A 216 -1.35 11.67 19.41
N ILE A 217 -1.25 11.43 18.10
CA ILE A 217 -0.21 11.95 17.20
C ILE A 217 -0.95 12.67 16.08
N PRO A 218 -0.54 13.89 15.66
CA PRO A 218 -1.19 14.56 14.54
C PRO A 218 -1.07 13.72 13.27
N LEU A 219 -2.13 13.71 12.47
CA LEU A 219 -2.23 12.98 11.21
C LEU A 219 -2.52 13.95 10.06
N CYS A 220 -1.81 13.77 8.95
CA CYS A 220 -1.98 14.50 7.70
C CYS A 220 -2.17 13.50 6.56
N VAL A 221 -3.23 13.68 5.76
CA VAL A 221 -3.44 12.91 4.54
C VAL A 221 -3.06 13.77 3.34
N VAL A 222 -2.18 13.24 2.50
CA VAL A 222 -1.68 13.89 1.28
C VAL A 222 -2.17 13.09 0.09
N CYS A 223 -3.07 13.67 -0.71
CA CYS A 223 -3.51 13.08 -1.96
C CYS A 223 -2.64 13.61 -3.11
N GLN A 224 -1.71 12.78 -3.57
CA GLN A 224 -0.75 13.09 -4.62
C GLN A 224 -1.38 12.97 -6.01
N ASN A 225 -0.69 13.54 -7.00
CA ASN A 225 -1.07 13.50 -8.42
C ASN A 225 -2.44 14.14 -8.72
N ALA A 226 -2.78 15.25 -8.07
CA ALA A 226 -4.06 15.94 -8.30
C ALA A 226 -4.27 16.42 -9.76
N ASP A 227 -3.20 16.50 -10.56
CA ASP A 227 -3.27 16.70 -12.01
C ASP A 227 -4.07 15.59 -12.74
N LYS A 228 -4.22 14.42 -12.12
CA LYS A 228 -5.01 13.31 -12.66
C LYS A 228 -6.52 13.51 -12.57
N ILE A 229 -7.00 14.48 -11.79
CA ILE A 229 -8.43 14.82 -11.73
C ILE A 229 -8.94 15.18 -13.14
N GLU A 230 -8.18 15.97 -13.89
CA GLU A 230 -8.54 16.36 -15.25
C GLU A 230 -8.57 15.14 -16.21
N ALA A 231 -7.67 14.18 -16.01
CA ALA A 231 -7.66 12.93 -16.79
C ALA A 231 -8.88 12.06 -16.47
N LEU A 232 -9.28 11.95 -15.19
CA LEU A 232 -10.48 11.21 -14.78
C LEU A 232 -11.76 11.81 -15.39
N GLU A 233 -11.88 13.14 -15.42
CA GLU A 233 -13.01 13.81 -16.06
C GLU A 233 -13.05 13.54 -17.58
N LYS A 234 -11.93 13.73 -18.27
CA LYS A 234 -11.87 13.62 -19.74
C LYS A 234 -11.95 12.18 -20.25
N GLU A 235 -11.23 11.26 -19.62
CA GLU A 235 -11.07 9.89 -20.11
C GLU A 235 -12.15 8.96 -19.57
N ARG A 236 -12.68 9.25 -18.37
CA ARG A 236 -13.64 8.37 -17.69
C ARG A 236 -15.01 9.00 -17.46
N GLY A 237 -15.18 10.26 -17.87
CA GLY A 237 -16.46 10.94 -17.81
C GLY A 237 -16.91 11.29 -16.40
N TRP A 238 -16.02 11.22 -15.41
CA TRP A 238 -16.29 11.66 -14.04
C TRP A 238 -16.78 13.11 -14.03
N LYS A 239 -17.71 13.40 -13.15
CA LYS A 239 -18.29 14.73 -12.97
C LYS A 239 -17.83 15.31 -11.64
N GLU A 240 -18.22 16.55 -11.42
CA GLU A 240 -17.93 17.24 -10.17
C GLU A 240 -18.52 16.50 -8.96
N GLU A 241 -19.55 15.68 -9.17
CA GLU A 241 -20.18 14.92 -8.09
C GLU A 241 -19.33 13.85 -7.47
N GLU A 242 -18.57 13.11 -8.27
CA GLU A 242 -17.64 12.12 -7.75
C GLU A 242 -16.51 12.80 -6.98
N PHE A 243 -16.01 13.95 -7.47
CA PHE A 243 -14.95 14.69 -6.79
C PHE A 243 -15.43 15.31 -5.46
N ASP A 244 -16.61 15.92 -5.45
CA ASP A 244 -17.26 16.44 -4.25
C ASP A 244 -17.53 15.32 -3.24
N PHE A 245 -18.05 14.19 -3.70
CA PHE A 245 -18.31 13.01 -2.85
C PHE A 245 -17.02 12.54 -2.18
N ILE A 246 -15.93 12.37 -2.95
CA ILE A 246 -14.63 11.97 -2.40
C ILE A 246 -14.15 12.97 -1.34
N LEU A 247 -14.27 14.27 -1.62
CA LEU A 247 -13.85 15.31 -0.71
C LEU A 247 -14.69 15.33 0.57
N GLN A 248 -16.03 15.24 0.47
CA GLN A 248 -16.91 15.15 1.63
C GLN A 248 -16.63 13.90 2.47
N TYR A 249 -16.37 12.76 1.82
CA TYR A 249 -16.07 11.49 2.46
C TYR A 249 -14.77 11.54 3.26
N LEU A 250 -13.69 11.99 2.63
CA LEU A 250 -12.39 12.16 3.30
C LEU A 250 -12.50 13.16 4.46
N ARG A 251 -13.12 14.33 4.25
CA ARG A 251 -13.28 15.34 5.29
C ARG A 251 -14.04 14.81 6.50
N THR A 252 -15.11 14.03 6.27
CA THR A 252 -15.91 13.41 7.34
C THR A 252 -15.07 12.46 8.20
N ILE A 253 -14.30 11.59 7.57
CA ILE A 253 -13.43 10.64 8.26
C ILE A 253 -12.29 11.34 9.00
N LEU A 254 -11.62 12.29 8.33
CA LEU A 254 -10.46 12.98 8.88
C LEU A 254 -10.81 13.92 10.03
N LEU A 255 -12.04 14.42 10.07
CA LEU A 255 -12.56 15.22 11.19
C LEU A 255 -12.51 14.46 12.51
N LYS A 256 -12.85 13.16 12.50
CA LYS A 256 -12.80 12.29 13.69
C LYS A 256 -11.40 12.14 14.27
N HIS A 257 -10.39 12.27 13.43
CA HIS A 257 -8.99 12.16 13.82
C HIS A 257 -8.31 13.51 14.04
N GLY A 258 -9.03 14.64 13.90
CA GLY A 258 -8.43 15.98 13.97
C GLY A 258 -7.36 16.22 12.90
N SER A 259 -7.47 15.52 11.77
CA SER A 259 -6.42 15.44 10.75
C SER A 259 -6.50 16.57 9.73
N SER A 260 -5.39 16.84 9.05
CA SER A 260 -5.37 17.71 7.87
C SER A 260 -5.47 16.92 6.57
N LEU A 261 -5.99 17.57 5.52
CA LEU A 261 -6.03 17.06 4.15
C LEU A 261 -5.35 18.06 3.22
N VAL A 262 -4.51 17.58 2.29
CA VAL A 262 -3.91 18.42 1.26
C VAL A 262 -3.77 17.65 -0.04
N TYR A 263 -4.09 18.32 -1.16
CA TYR A 263 -3.84 17.80 -2.49
C TYR A 263 -2.55 18.39 -3.04
N THR A 264 -1.78 17.56 -3.70
CA THR A 264 -0.50 17.95 -4.30
C THR A 264 -0.40 17.44 -5.72
N MET A 265 0.28 18.19 -6.57
CA MET A 265 0.66 17.75 -7.91
C MET A 265 2.17 17.93 -8.09
N PRO A 266 2.84 17.11 -8.93
CA PRO A 266 4.30 17.15 -9.07
C PRO A 266 4.84 18.53 -9.45
N THR A 267 4.06 19.30 -10.22
CA THR A 267 4.43 20.64 -10.69
C THR A 267 4.10 21.76 -9.69
N ALA A 268 3.28 21.49 -8.68
CA ALA A 268 2.85 22.46 -7.69
C ALA A 268 2.51 21.76 -6.37
N PRO A 269 3.46 21.68 -5.42
CA PRO A 269 3.22 21.03 -4.13
C PRO A 269 2.29 21.80 -3.18
N GLY A 270 1.80 22.98 -3.62
CA GLY A 270 0.83 23.77 -2.88
C GLY A 270 1.33 24.20 -1.51
N SER A 271 0.47 24.08 -0.49
CA SER A 271 0.77 24.46 0.90
C SER A 271 1.32 23.31 1.75
N LEU A 272 1.75 22.19 1.14
CA LEU A 272 2.18 21.00 1.87
C LEU A 272 3.29 21.30 2.89
N GLN A 273 4.34 22.00 2.45
CA GLN A 273 5.48 22.32 3.31
C GLN A 273 5.05 23.18 4.50
N THR A 274 4.32 24.27 4.25
CA THR A 274 3.80 25.16 5.29
C THR A 274 2.89 24.41 6.27
N LEU A 275 2.08 23.47 5.77
CA LEU A 275 1.20 22.63 6.59
C LEU A 275 2.00 21.72 7.52
N ILE A 276 2.98 21.01 7.00
CA ILE A 276 3.83 20.10 7.79
C ILE A 276 4.63 20.88 8.84
N HIS A 277 5.26 21.99 8.44
CA HIS A 277 6.06 22.82 9.34
C HIS A 277 5.20 23.39 10.48
N SER A 278 4.04 23.97 10.15
CA SER A 278 3.09 24.49 11.14
C SER A 278 2.57 23.39 12.09
N THR A 279 2.28 22.20 11.56
CA THR A 279 1.81 21.06 12.35
C THR A 279 2.86 20.59 13.35
N LEU A 280 4.13 20.50 12.94
CA LEU A 280 5.27 20.14 13.80
C LEU A 280 5.74 21.27 14.74
N GLY A 281 5.15 22.46 14.64
CA GLY A 281 5.53 23.64 15.43
C GLY A 281 6.86 24.26 14.99
N ILE A 282 7.28 24.00 13.76
CA ILE A 282 8.43 24.67 13.14
C ILE A 282 7.95 26.04 12.67
N LYS A 283 8.51 27.10 13.28
CA LYS A 283 8.15 28.48 12.96
C LYS A 283 9.35 29.18 12.35
N SER A 284 9.14 29.80 11.19
CA SER A 284 10.10 30.75 10.62
C SER A 284 10.23 31.96 11.55
N LEU A 285 11.45 32.46 11.72
CA LEU A 285 11.75 33.66 12.50
C LEU A 285 11.47 34.93 11.69
N LEU A 286 11.39 34.81 10.37
CA LEU A 286 11.28 35.93 9.42
C LEU A 286 9.86 36.10 8.89
N LYS A 287 9.12 35.01 8.66
CA LYS A 287 7.78 35.06 8.05
C LYS A 287 6.88 33.96 8.58
N GLN A 288 5.81 34.34 9.27
CA GLN A 288 4.74 33.39 9.62
C GLN A 288 3.70 33.34 8.50
N GLU A 289 3.81 32.32 7.64
CA GLU A 289 2.76 32.04 6.65
C GLU A 289 1.54 31.43 7.31
N GLN A 290 0.38 32.06 7.10
CA GLN A 290 -0.90 31.51 7.51
C GLN A 290 -1.41 30.54 6.47
N LEU A 291 -1.83 29.35 6.91
CA LEU A 291 -2.50 28.37 6.05
C LEU A 291 -3.85 28.93 5.59
N ARG A 292 -4.06 28.98 4.28
CA ARG A 292 -5.34 29.39 3.68
C ARG A 292 -6.06 28.14 3.20
N HIS A 293 -7.09 27.75 3.95
CA HIS A 293 -7.96 26.64 3.57
C HIS A 293 -8.51 26.84 2.15
N ASN A 294 -8.71 25.73 1.45
CA ASN A 294 -9.33 25.70 0.15
C ASN A 294 -10.10 24.38 -0.01
N VAL A 295 -11.39 24.48 -0.27
CA VAL A 295 -12.24 23.32 -0.59
C VAL A 295 -13.06 23.58 -1.86
N THR A 296 -12.74 24.65 -2.58
CA THR A 296 -13.46 25.10 -3.77
C THR A 296 -12.71 24.71 -5.03
N ASP A 297 -11.39 24.88 -5.05
CA ASP A 297 -10.58 24.40 -6.18
C ASP A 297 -10.27 22.91 -5.98
N ARG A 298 -10.91 22.06 -6.80
CA ARG A 298 -10.84 20.59 -6.67
C ARG A 298 -9.43 20.00 -6.75
N ASP A 299 -8.50 20.66 -7.43
CA ASP A 299 -7.09 20.22 -7.58
C ASP A 299 -6.15 20.86 -6.56
N ARG A 300 -6.63 21.82 -5.76
CA ARG A 300 -5.84 22.57 -4.76
C ARG A 300 -6.48 22.56 -3.38
N VAL A 301 -7.06 21.43 -3.00
CA VAL A 301 -7.69 21.26 -1.70
C VAL A 301 -6.65 21.38 -0.57
N LEU A 302 -6.99 22.18 0.43
CA LEU A 302 -6.30 22.28 1.71
C LEU A 302 -7.33 22.40 2.84
N VAL A 303 -7.32 21.42 3.73
CA VAL A 303 -8.08 21.43 4.99
C VAL A 303 -7.08 21.38 6.14
N PRO A 304 -6.76 22.52 6.77
CA PRO A 304 -5.91 22.56 7.95
C PRO A 304 -6.56 21.84 9.14
N PRO A 305 -5.78 21.40 10.15
CA PRO A 305 -6.34 20.83 11.37
C PRO A 305 -7.27 21.83 12.05
N ASN A 306 -8.34 21.35 12.68
CA ASN A 306 -9.32 22.14 13.44
C ASN A 306 -10.08 23.23 12.65
N TRP A 307 -10.01 23.25 11.31
CA TRP A 307 -10.77 24.19 10.48
C TRP A 307 -12.18 23.66 10.13
N ASP A 308 -12.30 22.36 9.90
CA ASP A 308 -13.51 21.76 9.32
C ASP A 308 -14.63 21.53 10.35
N SER A 309 -15.86 21.25 9.88
CA SER A 309 -16.98 20.81 10.72
C SER A 309 -18.09 20.20 9.85
N TRP A 310 -19.00 19.40 10.43
CA TRP A 310 -20.11 18.78 9.68
C TRP A 310 -20.93 19.79 8.86
N ALA A 311 -21.19 20.99 9.40
CA ALA A 311 -21.88 22.04 8.68
C ALA A 311 -21.16 22.46 7.40
N LYS A 312 -19.82 22.60 7.44
CA LYS A 312 -19.01 22.96 6.26
C LYS A 312 -18.93 21.82 5.25
N ILE A 313 -18.96 20.58 5.71
CA ILE A 313 -18.92 19.40 4.83
C ILE A 313 -20.24 19.28 4.08
N ARG A 314 -21.38 19.43 4.78
CA ARG A 314 -22.72 19.30 4.20
C ARG A 314 -23.05 20.35 3.14
N ILE A 315 -22.53 21.57 3.29
CA ILE A 315 -22.78 22.68 2.34
C ILE A 315 -22.09 22.45 0.99
N LEU A 316 -21.05 21.60 0.90
CA LEU A 316 -20.36 21.36 -0.36
C LEU A 316 -21.31 20.75 -1.41
N ARG A 317 -22.10 19.75 -1.01
CA ARG A 317 -23.12 19.14 -1.85
C ARG A 317 -24.26 18.53 -1.02
N GLU A 318 -25.49 18.78 -1.45
CA GLU A 318 -26.69 18.25 -0.80
C GLU A 318 -26.80 16.72 -0.92
N GLY A 319 -27.49 16.09 0.03
CA GLY A 319 -27.73 14.64 0.02
C GLY A 319 -26.61 13.77 0.59
N PHE A 320 -25.54 14.38 1.12
CA PHE A 320 -24.44 13.65 1.76
C PHE A 320 -24.74 13.36 3.26
N ASP A 321 -24.74 12.08 3.63
CA ASP A 321 -25.00 11.58 4.99
C ASP A 321 -23.72 11.59 5.84
N VAL A 322 -23.37 12.75 6.38
CA VAL A 322 -22.18 12.95 7.23
C VAL A 322 -22.24 12.08 8.49
N GLU A 323 -23.40 12.01 9.13
CA GLU A 323 -23.66 11.26 10.36
C GLU A 323 -23.42 9.76 10.15
N GLY A 324 -24.11 9.15 9.18
CA GLY A 324 -24.02 7.72 8.93
C GLY A 324 -22.61 7.29 8.53
N ILE A 325 -21.89 8.11 7.75
CA ILE A 325 -20.49 7.83 7.39
C ILE A 325 -19.58 7.93 8.63
N SER A 326 -19.77 8.95 9.46
CA SER A 326 -19.00 9.13 10.70
C SER A 326 -19.17 7.95 11.67
N GLU A 327 -20.38 7.46 11.85
CA GLU A 327 -20.70 6.32 12.74
C GLU A 327 -20.10 5.01 12.21
N ARG A 328 -20.31 4.71 10.92
CA ARG A 328 -19.79 3.50 10.29
C ARG A 328 -18.26 3.49 10.24
N TRP A 329 -17.63 4.65 10.13
CA TRP A 329 -16.18 4.74 10.19
C TRP A 329 -15.61 4.25 11.52
N SER A 330 -16.26 4.57 12.64
CA SER A 330 -15.84 4.08 13.97
C SER A 330 -15.83 2.55 14.03
N VAL A 331 -16.83 1.90 13.41
CA VAL A 331 -16.89 0.43 13.29
C VAL A 331 -15.78 -0.09 12.36
N ASP A 332 -15.58 0.57 11.21
CA ASP A 332 -14.58 0.18 10.22
C ASP A 332 -13.15 0.20 10.76
N ILE A 333 -12.80 1.13 11.65
CA ILE A 333 -11.42 1.25 12.18
C ILE A 333 -11.15 0.37 13.40
N GLU A 334 -12.13 -0.41 13.88
CA GLU A 334 -11.90 -1.36 14.94
C GLU A 334 -10.81 -2.37 14.56
N ILE A 335 -9.91 -2.66 15.50
CA ILE A 335 -8.80 -3.58 15.26
C ILE A 335 -9.37 -5.01 15.15
N PRO A 336 -9.17 -5.68 14.00
CA PRO A 336 -9.60 -7.05 13.83
C PRO A 336 -9.01 -7.96 14.91
N ARG A 337 -9.76 -8.97 15.37
CA ARG A 337 -9.36 -9.85 16.47
C ARG A 337 -7.96 -10.47 16.27
N HIS A 338 -7.59 -10.79 15.04
CA HIS A 338 -6.28 -11.36 14.69
C HIS A 338 -5.10 -10.36 14.77
N MET A 339 -5.35 -9.05 14.77
CA MET A 339 -4.33 -8.01 14.95
C MET A 339 -4.20 -7.55 16.40
N ARG A 340 -5.04 -8.05 17.31
CA ARG A 340 -4.92 -7.76 18.74
C ARG A 340 -3.76 -8.59 19.29
N VAL A 341 -2.67 -7.92 19.65
CA VAL A 341 -1.53 -8.56 20.32
C VAL A 341 -2.01 -9.08 21.67
N THR A 342 -2.08 -10.41 21.82
CA THR A 342 -2.37 -11.05 23.10
C THR A 342 -1.18 -10.86 24.03
N ASN A 343 -1.26 -9.89 24.93
CA ASN A 343 -0.37 -9.84 26.07
C ASN A 343 -0.71 -11.01 26.99
N GLY A 344 0.04 -12.10 26.88
CA GLY A 344 0.26 -13.07 27.96
C GLY A 344 -0.96 -13.86 28.45
N ALA A 345 -1.51 -14.74 27.60
CA ALA A 345 -2.10 -15.99 28.07
C ALA A 345 -1.55 -17.10 27.19
N ALA A 346 -0.61 -17.88 27.74
CA ALA A 346 -0.08 -19.05 27.07
C ALA A 346 -1.22 -20.03 26.75
N PRO A 347 -1.23 -20.68 25.58
CA PRO A 347 -2.09 -21.84 25.37
C PRO A 347 -1.52 -22.96 26.25
N THR A 348 -2.17 -23.25 27.37
CA THR A 348 -1.89 -24.46 28.14
C THR A 348 -2.19 -25.65 27.24
N GLY A 349 -1.13 -26.41 26.92
CA GLY A 349 -1.22 -27.68 26.21
C GLY A 349 -2.07 -28.70 26.98
N PRO A 350 -2.51 -29.78 26.30
CA PRO A 350 -3.46 -30.72 26.85
C PRO A 350 -2.70 -31.76 27.68
N ASP A 351 -2.80 -31.72 29.01
CA ASP A 351 -2.55 -32.88 29.88
C ASP A 351 -3.09 -32.62 31.29
N GLY A 352 -3.92 -33.52 31.81
CA GLY A 352 -4.07 -33.75 33.27
C GLY A 352 -5.39 -33.37 33.94
N GLU A 353 -6.37 -34.27 33.82
CA GLU A 353 -7.51 -34.63 34.71
C GLU A 353 -7.72 -33.90 36.07
N GLY A 354 -8.98 -33.52 36.37
CA GLY A 354 -9.50 -33.55 37.75
C GLY A 354 -10.60 -32.56 38.17
N GLN A 355 -11.86 -32.98 38.01
CA GLN A 355 -13.09 -32.65 38.79
C GLN A 355 -14.03 -31.49 38.40
N PRO A 356 -15.36 -31.64 38.64
CA PRO A 356 -16.43 -31.03 37.86
C PRO A 356 -17.28 -30.00 38.65
N ASN A 357 -18.24 -29.39 37.94
CA ASN A 357 -19.34 -28.52 38.38
C ASN A 357 -19.04 -27.03 38.60
N GLY A 358 -19.21 -26.28 37.51
CA GLY A 358 -19.71 -24.91 37.52
C GLY A 358 -20.43 -24.70 36.20
N GLU A 359 -21.73 -24.43 36.24
CA GLU A 359 -22.57 -24.16 35.07
C GLU A 359 -21.97 -23.02 34.24
N PRO A 360 -21.85 -23.14 32.90
CA PRO A 360 -21.51 -21.99 32.08
C PRO A 360 -22.73 -21.07 32.02
N GLU A 361 -22.60 -19.87 32.58
CA GLU A 361 -23.52 -18.77 32.25
C GLU A 361 -23.55 -18.57 30.72
N PRO A 362 -24.72 -18.33 30.11
CA PRO A 362 -24.81 -18.15 28.68
C PRO A 362 -24.11 -16.85 28.28
N SER A 363 -23.04 -16.98 27.50
CA SER A 363 -22.44 -15.89 26.72
C SER A 363 -23.55 -15.13 25.98
N PRO A 364 -23.50 -13.78 25.91
CA PRO A 364 -24.44 -13.06 25.07
C PRO A 364 -24.21 -13.50 23.63
N VAL A 365 -25.24 -14.09 23.05
CA VAL A 365 -25.35 -14.31 21.61
C VAL A 365 -25.28 -12.91 20.99
N VAL A 366 -24.13 -12.58 20.39
CA VAL A 366 -24.09 -11.48 19.43
C VAL A 366 -24.92 -11.99 18.25
N GLU A 367 -26.16 -11.57 18.18
CA GLU A 367 -26.96 -11.73 16.98
C GLU A 367 -26.16 -11.13 15.82
N GLU A 368 -25.81 -11.96 14.84
CA GLU A 368 -25.33 -11.49 13.54
C GLU A 368 -26.49 -10.72 12.89
N THR A 369 -26.54 -9.42 13.16
CA THR A 369 -27.37 -8.48 12.41
C THR A 369 -26.96 -8.55 10.93
N PRO A 370 -27.92 -8.49 9.98
CA PRO A 370 -27.60 -8.55 8.56
C PRO A 370 -26.57 -7.47 8.21
N ASP A 371 -25.48 -7.87 7.54
CA ASP A 371 -24.30 -7.06 7.25
C ASP A 371 -24.67 -5.63 6.83
N GLU A 372 -24.66 -4.69 7.78
CA GLU A 372 -24.83 -3.28 7.47
C GLU A 372 -23.65 -2.82 6.61
N PRO A 373 -23.86 -1.99 5.58
CA PRO A 373 -22.77 -1.58 4.71
C PRO A 373 -21.72 -0.82 5.51
N THR A 374 -20.49 -1.32 5.52
CA THR A 374 -19.32 -0.63 6.07
C THR A 374 -19.11 0.74 5.43
N ALA A 375 -18.40 1.65 6.12
CA ALA A 375 -18.03 2.93 5.50
C ALA A 375 -17.21 2.68 4.22
N THR A 376 -16.25 1.76 4.29
CA THR A 376 -15.44 1.36 3.14
C THR A 376 -16.29 0.86 1.96
N SER A 377 -17.29 0.01 2.19
CA SER A 377 -18.13 -0.52 1.09
C SER A 377 -18.99 0.57 0.46
N ILE A 378 -19.57 1.49 1.24
CA ILE A 378 -20.36 2.62 0.69
C ILE A 378 -19.52 3.48 -0.26
N TYR A 379 -18.27 3.76 0.15
CA TYR A 379 -17.36 4.51 -0.69
C TYR A 379 -17.02 3.77 -1.98
N GLU A 380 -16.69 2.48 -1.89
CA GLU A 380 -16.30 1.66 -3.05
C GLU A 380 -17.47 1.39 -4.00
N ASP A 381 -18.69 1.32 -3.49
CA ASP A 381 -19.91 1.18 -4.29
C ASP A 381 -20.17 2.42 -5.16
N THR A 382 -19.79 3.60 -4.64
CA THR A 382 -19.96 4.90 -5.30
C THR A 382 -18.76 5.22 -6.21
N ILE A 383 -17.54 5.06 -5.70
CA ILE A 383 -16.28 5.30 -6.41
C ILE A 383 -15.70 3.95 -6.84
N ARG A 384 -16.21 3.42 -7.94
CA ARG A 384 -15.87 2.09 -8.44
C ARG A 384 -14.51 2.05 -9.14
N ASN A 385 -13.88 0.89 -9.07
CA ASN A 385 -12.66 0.63 -9.84
C ASN A 385 -13.03 0.37 -11.32
N PRO A 386 -12.54 1.19 -12.27
CA PRO A 386 -12.83 0.97 -13.69
C PRO A 386 -12.26 -0.36 -14.22
N GLU A 387 -11.22 -0.92 -13.59
CA GLU A 387 -10.68 -2.22 -13.99
C GLU A 387 -11.57 -3.39 -13.55
N SER A 388 -12.45 -3.22 -12.56
CA SER A 388 -13.39 -4.27 -12.14
C SER A 388 -14.64 -4.33 -13.00
N ASP A 389 -14.97 -3.26 -13.73
CA ASP A 389 -16.14 -3.21 -14.61
C ASP A 389 -15.92 -3.97 -15.94
N PHE A 390 -14.68 -4.41 -16.22
CA PHE A 390 -14.41 -5.31 -17.33
C PHE A 390 -14.70 -6.77 -16.94
N PRO A 391 -15.66 -7.46 -17.58
CA PRO A 391 -16.02 -8.85 -17.23
C PRO A 391 -14.87 -9.86 -17.44
N LEU A 392 -13.81 -9.49 -18.17
CA LEU A 392 -12.59 -10.31 -18.29
C LEU A 392 -11.62 -10.18 -17.09
N SER A 393 -11.78 -9.16 -16.25
CA SER A 393 -10.89 -8.89 -15.11
C SER A 393 -11.12 -9.85 -13.93
N GLY A 394 -12.30 -10.47 -13.87
CA GLY A 394 -12.62 -11.56 -12.92
C GLY A 394 -11.81 -12.85 -13.13
N MET A 395 -11.03 -12.96 -14.22
CA MET A 395 -10.16 -14.11 -14.48
C MET A 395 -8.68 -13.86 -14.17
N SER A 396 -8.29 -12.66 -13.73
CA SER A 396 -6.87 -12.33 -13.56
C SER A 396 -6.64 -11.36 -12.41
N LYS A 397 -6.79 -11.84 -11.17
CA LYS A 397 -6.11 -11.30 -9.98
C LYS A 397 -6.13 -12.34 -8.84
N GLN A 398 -5.45 -13.47 -9.06
CA GLN A 398 -4.73 -14.12 -7.97
C GLN A 398 -3.26 -13.73 -8.10
N ALA A 399 -2.72 -13.12 -7.05
CA ALA A 399 -1.34 -12.63 -7.00
C ALA A 399 -0.30 -13.73 -6.70
N ASN A 400 -0.64 -14.98 -6.97
CA ASN A 400 0.28 -16.10 -7.14
C ASN A 400 -0.12 -16.79 -8.43
N GLY A 401 0.88 -17.29 -9.18
CA GLY A 401 0.76 -17.77 -10.57
C GLY A 401 -0.46 -18.64 -10.84
N VAL A 402 -0.85 -18.74 -12.12
CA VAL A 402 -1.99 -19.54 -12.61
C VAL A 402 -1.97 -20.94 -11.97
N GLU A 403 -2.59 -21.06 -10.82
CA GLU A 403 -2.77 -22.30 -10.10
C GLU A 403 -4.22 -22.65 -10.37
N VAL A 404 -4.42 -23.30 -11.52
CA VAL A 404 -5.62 -24.09 -11.73
C VAL A 404 -5.65 -25.05 -10.55
N THR A 405 -6.64 -24.91 -9.67
CA THR A 405 -6.89 -25.87 -8.59
C THR A 405 -7.28 -27.19 -9.24
N SER A 406 -6.26 -27.98 -9.59
CA SER A 406 -6.43 -29.35 -10.00
C SER A 406 -7.11 -30.09 -8.86
N LYS A 407 -8.14 -30.90 -9.18
CA LYS A 407 -8.73 -31.81 -8.20
C LYS A 407 -7.61 -32.59 -7.49
N ASP A 408 -7.76 -32.80 -6.18
CA ASP A 408 -6.83 -33.62 -5.40
C ASP A 408 -6.59 -34.95 -6.13
N ALA A 409 -5.31 -35.33 -6.27
CA ALA A 409 -4.91 -36.48 -7.09
C ALA A 409 -5.53 -37.77 -6.55
N GLN A 410 -5.63 -37.90 -5.22
CA GLN A 410 -6.24 -39.05 -4.58
C GLN A 410 -7.75 -39.12 -4.91
N ALA A 411 -8.45 -37.99 -4.80
CA ALA A 411 -9.87 -37.88 -5.13
C ALA A 411 -10.16 -38.20 -6.62
N PHE A 412 -9.36 -37.67 -7.54
CA PHE A 412 -9.47 -37.96 -8.97
C PHE A 412 -9.22 -39.44 -9.28
N LEU A 413 -8.20 -40.05 -8.69
CA LEU A 413 -7.90 -41.46 -8.90
C LEU A 413 -9.01 -42.36 -8.35
N THR A 414 -9.59 -42.05 -7.19
CA THR A 414 -10.76 -42.79 -6.69
C THR A 414 -11.97 -42.67 -7.62
N GLU A 415 -12.21 -41.50 -8.21
CA GLU A 415 -13.27 -41.30 -9.20
C GLU A 415 -13.00 -42.16 -10.44
N GLN A 416 -11.77 -42.17 -10.96
CA GLN A 416 -11.40 -42.96 -12.14
C GLN A 416 -11.41 -44.48 -11.89
N VAL A 417 -11.05 -44.94 -10.70
CA VAL A 417 -11.13 -46.36 -10.33
C VAL A 417 -12.58 -46.85 -10.39
N SER A 418 -13.55 -46.04 -9.94
CA SER A 418 -14.96 -46.40 -10.04
C SER A 418 -15.44 -46.54 -11.49
N VAL A 419 -14.96 -45.68 -12.39
CA VAL A 419 -15.25 -45.75 -13.83
C VAL A 419 -14.61 -46.98 -14.46
N LEU A 420 -13.36 -47.32 -14.10
CA LEU A 420 -12.69 -48.53 -14.59
C LEU A 420 -13.37 -49.81 -14.11
N GLU A 421 -13.86 -49.85 -12.88
CA GLU A 421 -14.65 -50.99 -12.39
C GLU A 421 -15.98 -51.13 -13.13
N GLN A 422 -16.60 -50.00 -13.52
CA GLN A 422 -17.80 -50.03 -14.34
C GLN A 422 -17.50 -50.59 -15.74
N LEU A 423 -16.48 -50.06 -16.43
CA LEU A 423 -16.08 -50.51 -17.76
C LEU A 423 -15.66 -51.99 -17.76
N ARG A 424 -14.91 -52.43 -16.75
CA ARG A 424 -14.55 -53.84 -16.59
C ARG A 424 -15.79 -54.73 -16.47
N ARG A 425 -16.80 -54.29 -15.73
CA ARG A 425 -18.06 -55.04 -15.55
C ARG A 425 -18.88 -55.08 -16.84
N GLU A 426 -18.85 -54.00 -17.62
CA GLU A 426 -19.45 -53.94 -18.95
C GLU A 426 -18.74 -54.90 -19.92
N ASP A 427 -17.40 -54.92 -19.93
CA ASP A 427 -16.59 -55.85 -20.74
C ASP A 427 -16.80 -57.32 -20.34
N GLU A 428 -16.85 -57.63 -19.04
CA GLU A 428 -17.12 -58.99 -18.54
C GLU A 428 -18.54 -59.43 -18.94
N ASN A 429 -19.52 -58.52 -18.91
CA ASN A 429 -20.87 -58.80 -19.35
C ASN A 429 -20.95 -58.98 -20.88
N GLU A 430 -20.25 -58.14 -21.65
CA GLU A 430 -20.19 -58.28 -23.11
C GLU A 430 -19.47 -59.57 -23.53
N ALA A 431 -18.40 -59.94 -22.83
CA ALA A 431 -17.69 -61.19 -23.01
C ALA A 431 -18.57 -62.40 -22.63
N ALA A 432 -19.34 -62.32 -21.55
CA ALA A 432 -20.31 -63.36 -21.16
C ALA A 432 -21.43 -63.50 -22.20
N ILE A 433 -21.93 -62.39 -22.75
CA ILE A 433 -22.93 -62.39 -23.83
C ILE A 433 -22.34 -63.00 -25.11
N LYS A 434 -21.10 -62.64 -25.48
CA LYS A 434 -20.39 -63.22 -26.63
C LYS A 434 -20.10 -64.71 -26.44
N ALA A 435 -19.72 -65.14 -25.23
CA ALA A 435 -19.52 -66.56 -24.91
C ALA A 435 -20.83 -67.35 -24.95
N ALA A 436 -21.92 -66.82 -24.40
CA ALA A 436 -23.25 -67.42 -24.47
C ALA A 436 -23.77 -67.54 -25.91
N ARG A 437 -23.47 -66.55 -26.78
CA ARG A 437 -23.78 -66.64 -28.22
C ARG A 437 -22.95 -67.71 -28.92
N LYS A 438 -21.69 -67.91 -28.53
CA LYS A 438 -20.80 -68.92 -29.11
C LYS A 438 -21.17 -70.35 -28.72
N ASP A 439 -21.74 -70.57 -27.54
CA ASP A 439 -22.22 -71.89 -27.10
C ASP A 439 -23.57 -72.30 -27.74
N THR A 440 -24.23 -71.40 -28.46
CA THR A 440 -25.50 -71.69 -29.16
C THR A 440 -25.30 -72.08 -30.64
N GLU A 441 -24.09 -71.92 -31.20
CA GLU A 441 -23.78 -72.26 -32.60
C GLU A 441 -22.68 -73.34 -32.70
N ALA A 442 -23.10 -74.59 -32.93
CA ALA A 442 -22.26 -75.61 -33.54
C ALA A 442 -22.24 -75.44 -35.08
N PRO A 443 -21.18 -75.91 -35.78
CA PRO A 443 -20.70 -75.26 -36.99
C PRO A 443 -21.53 -75.61 -38.22
N SER A 444 -22.01 -74.61 -38.96
CA SER A 444 -22.44 -74.78 -40.34
C SER A 444 -21.82 -73.70 -41.23
N ILE A 445 -20.98 -74.16 -42.16
CA ILE A 445 -20.35 -73.44 -43.26
C ILE A 445 -21.27 -72.38 -43.86
N ARG A 446 -20.87 -71.10 -43.86
CA ARG A 446 -21.31 -70.10 -44.84
C ARG A 446 -20.19 -69.10 -45.20
N THR A 447 -20.16 -68.86 -46.49
CA THR A 447 -19.28 -68.03 -47.32
C THR A 447 -19.25 -66.57 -46.85
N TRP A 448 -18.06 -65.97 -46.84
CA TRP A 448 -17.85 -64.56 -46.52
C TRP A 448 -18.17 -63.70 -47.75
N THR A 449 -19.20 -62.86 -47.64
CA THR A 449 -19.37 -61.65 -48.44
C THR A 449 -19.57 -60.50 -47.47
N ASP A 450 -18.60 -59.60 -47.52
CA ASP A 450 -18.47 -58.34 -46.81
C ASP A 450 -19.47 -57.33 -47.39
N ASP A 451 -20.44 -56.88 -46.58
CA ASP A 451 -21.27 -55.69 -46.85
C ASP A 451 -22.24 -55.41 -45.69
N ALA A 452 -21.80 -54.64 -44.69
CA ALA A 452 -22.68 -53.82 -43.83
C ALA A 452 -21.90 -52.85 -42.92
N SER A 453 -21.22 -51.85 -43.47
CA SER A 453 -20.84 -50.65 -42.69
C SER A 453 -20.74 -49.35 -43.51
N GLY A 454 -21.52 -49.20 -44.58
CA GLY A 454 -21.39 -48.09 -45.54
C GLY A 454 -22.42 -46.97 -45.43
N VAL A 455 -22.70 -46.40 -44.24
CA VAL A 455 -23.69 -45.28 -44.15
C VAL A 455 -23.20 -44.04 -43.37
N VAL A 456 -22.01 -44.03 -42.76
CA VAL A 456 -21.57 -42.85 -41.97
C VAL A 456 -20.44 -42.05 -42.64
N GLU A 457 -19.84 -42.56 -43.72
CA GLU A 457 -18.64 -41.97 -44.31
C GLU A 457 -18.91 -40.97 -45.46
N GLU A 458 -20.17 -40.75 -45.84
CA GLU A 458 -20.52 -39.93 -47.03
C GLU A 458 -20.99 -38.49 -46.70
N HIS A 459 -21.01 -38.06 -45.42
CA HIS A 459 -21.55 -36.74 -45.02
C HIS A 459 -20.55 -35.78 -44.35
N ILE A 460 -19.25 -36.13 -44.28
CA ILE A 460 -18.22 -35.24 -43.71
C ILE A 460 -17.41 -34.64 -44.87
N GLY A 461 -17.59 -33.34 -45.11
CA GLY A 461 -16.75 -32.60 -46.07
C GLY A 461 -15.29 -32.51 -45.60
N PRO A 462 -14.33 -32.28 -46.52
CA PRO A 462 -12.90 -32.32 -46.21
C PRO A 462 -12.53 -31.31 -45.12
N VAL A 463 -11.80 -31.79 -44.09
CA VAL A 463 -11.40 -30.98 -42.94
C VAL A 463 -10.26 -30.04 -43.35
N GLN A 464 -10.56 -28.74 -43.36
CA GLN A 464 -9.62 -27.68 -43.70
C GLN A 464 -9.21 -26.90 -42.45
N PHE A 465 -7.90 -26.76 -42.25
CA PHE A 465 -7.33 -25.97 -41.16
C PHE A 465 -6.71 -24.69 -41.72
N ASN A 466 -6.98 -23.54 -41.08
CA ASN A 466 -6.37 -22.26 -41.44
C ASN A 466 -5.18 -21.99 -40.51
N MET A 467 -3.97 -22.16 -41.01
CA MET A 467 -2.74 -21.83 -40.28
C MET A 467 -2.12 -20.58 -40.90
N GLY A 468 -2.22 -19.44 -40.21
CA GLY A 468 -1.54 -18.21 -40.60
C GLY A 468 -2.02 -17.58 -41.92
N GLY A 469 -3.29 -17.80 -42.30
CA GLY A 469 -3.90 -17.20 -43.51
C GLY A 469 -3.84 -18.08 -44.76
N ILE A 470 -3.30 -19.30 -44.65
CA ILE A 470 -3.27 -20.30 -45.73
C ILE A 470 -4.18 -21.47 -45.33
N GLN A 471 -5.09 -21.84 -46.22
CA GLN A 471 -5.97 -23.00 -46.06
C GLN A 471 -5.20 -24.27 -46.42
N VAL A 472 -5.08 -25.20 -45.45
CA VAL A 472 -4.35 -26.46 -45.63
C VAL A 472 -5.35 -27.63 -45.49
N ASN A 473 -5.42 -28.49 -46.51
CA ASN A 473 -6.21 -29.72 -46.48
C ASN A 473 -5.46 -30.80 -45.69
N ALA A 474 -6.09 -31.33 -44.64
CA ALA A 474 -5.47 -32.35 -43.79
C ALA A 474 -5.12 -33.63 -44.55
N ASP A 475 -6.01 -34.06 -45.44
CA ASP A 475 -5.86 -35.31 -46.21
C ASP A 475 -4.68 -35.25 -47.19
N GLU A 476 -4.41 -34.08 -47.78
CA GLU A 476 -3.26 -33.88 -48.67
C GLU A 476 -1.94 -33.94 -47.89
N MET A 477 -1.94 -33.43 -46.65
CA MET A 477 -0.77 -33.44 -45.78
C MET A 477 -0.46 -34.84 -45.25
N VAL A 478 -1.48 -35.61 -44.90
CA VAL A 478 -1.35 -37.03 -44.51
C VAL A 478 -0.87 -37.87 -45.69
N LYS A 479 -1.39 -37.64 -46.90
CA LYS A 479 -0.92 -38.31 -48.11
C LYS A 479 0.55 -38.00 -48.41
N ARG A 480 0.96 -36.74 -48.29
CA ARG A 480 2.39 -36.36 -48.42
C ARG A 480 3.28 -36.99 -47.35
N LEU A 481 2.79 -37.16 -46.12
CA LEU A 481 3.53 -37.85 -45.06
C LEU A 481 3.67 -39.34 -45.35
N GLN A 482 2.61 -39.98 -45.84
CA GLN A 482 2.64 -41.38 -46.26
C GLN A 482 3.58 -41.60 -47.45
N ASP A 483 3.55 -40.73 -48.46
CA ASP A 483 4.49 -40.77 -49.60
C ASP A 483 5.94 -40.56 -49.14
N ARG A 484 6.16 -39.74 -48.10
CA ARG A 484 7.48 -39.51 -47.49
C ARG A 484 7.96 -40.70 -46.65
N GLU A 485 7.06 -41.42 -45.97
CA GLU A 485 7.42 -42.65 -45.25
C GLU A 485 7.61 -43.84 -46.20
N ALA A 486 6.85 -43.91 -47.29
CA ALA A 486 7.03 -44.90 -48.35
C ALA A 486 8.38 -44.72 -49.08
N SER A 487 8.87 -43.49 -49.21
CA SER A 487 10.22 -43.22 -49.74
C SER A 487 11.34 -43.41 -48.70
N ARG A 488 11.03 -43.38 -47.40
CA ARG A 488 11.99 -43.68 -46.31
C ARG A 488 12.24 -45.18 -46.11
N THR A 489 11.33 -46.03 -46.55
CA THR A 489 11.44 -47.50 -46.40
C THR A 489 12.26 -48.19 -47.51
N THR A 490 12.69 -47.44 -48.53
CA THR A 490 13.51 -47.93 -49.66
C THR A 490 15.02 -47.67 -49.54
N GLU A 491 15.51 -47.00 -48.49
CA GLU A 491 16.94 -46.85 -48.22
C GLU A 491 17.34 -47.50 -46.87
N THR A 492 17.89 -48.71 -46.94
CA THR A 492 18.54 -49.39 -45.83
C THR A 492 19.98 -48.89 -45.66
N GLY A 493 20.29 -48.25 -44.53
CA GLY A 493 21.67 -48.02 -44.09
C GLY A 493 21.79 -47.10 -42.87
N SER A 494 22.25 -47.63 -41.73
CA SER A 494 22.73 -46.83 -40.58
C SER A 494 24.26 -46.60 -40.66
N PRO A 495 24.86 -45.73 -39.82
CA PRO A 495 25.14 -44.31 -40.04
C PRO A 495 26.65 -44.02 -40.27
N PRO A 496 27.02 -42.75 -40.60
CA PRO A 496 28.04 -42.13 -39.76
C PRO A 496 27.75 -40.68 -39.37
N ALA A 497 28.46 -40.25 -38.33
CA ALA A 497 28.34 -38.96 -37.68
C ALA A 497 28.89 -37.78 -38.51
N ALA A 498 28.29 -36.62 -38.25
CA ALA A 498 28.81 -35.25 -38.30
C ALA A 498 29.50 -34.75 -39.58
N THR A 499 28.83 -33.83 -40.27
CA THR A 499 29.46 -32.59 -40.78
C THR A 499 28.43 -31.45 -40.85
N THR A 500 28.73 -30.38 -40.14
CA THR A 500 28.12 -29.05 -40.20
C THR A 500 28.27 -28.40 -41.57
N GLN A 501 27.19 -27.93 -42.19
CA GLN A 501 27.24 -26.89 -43.22
C GLN A 501 26.05 -25.90 -43.14
N ASP A 502 26.36 -24.73 -42.59
CA ASP A 502 26.10 -23.37 -43.08
C ASP A 502 24.70 -23.01 -43.63
N SER A 503 23.75 -22.72 -42.73
CA SER A 503 22.47 -22.05 -43.04
C SER A 503 22.36 -20.61 -42.50
N GLY A 504 23.41 -20.06 -41.91
CA GLY A 504 23.36 -18.78 -41.18
C GLY A 504 23.58 -17.51 -42.01
N LYS A 505 23.95 -17.62 -43.29
CA LYS A 505 24.35 -16.45 -44.10
C LYS A 505 23.24 -15.84 -44.96
N MET A 506 22.22 -16.61 -45.36
CA MET A 506 21.20 -16.11 -46.31
C MET A 506 20.12 -15.22 -45.66
N ASP A 507 19.91 -15.33 -44.34
CA ASP A 507 18.84 -14.60 -43.65
C ASP A 507 19.24 -13.17 -43.27
N ASN A 508 20.53 -12.92 -43.05
CA ASN A 508 21.03 -11.62 -42.61
C ASN A 508 21.03 -10.57 -43.75
N GLU A 509 21.26 -11.02 -44.99
CA GLU A 509 21.24 -10.15 -46.18
C GLU A 509 19.82 -9.70 -46.54
N LYS A 510 18.83 -10.60 -46.37
CA LYS A 510 17.40 -10.28 -46.55
C LYS A 510 16.90 -9.29 -45.50
N LEU A 511 17.31 -9.44 -44.24
CA LEU A 511 16.96 -8.50 -43.18
C LEU A 511 17.57 -7.11 -43.41
N MET A 512 18.82 -7.02 -43.86
CA MET A 512 19.46 -5.74 -44.21
C MET A 512 18.75 -5.01 -45.36
N SER A 513 18.29 -5.73 -46.39
CA SER A 513 17.53 -5.12 -47.49
C SER A 513 16.16 -4.56 -47.03
N PHE A 514 15.55 -5.19 -46.02
CA PHE A 514 14.27 -4.79 -45.47
C PHE A 514 14.39 -3.50 -44.63
N PHE A 515 15.41 -3.40 -43.76
CA PHE A 515 15.64 -2.19 -42.97
C PHE A 515 16.13 -1.00 -43.82
N SER A 516 16.90 -1.26 -44.90
CA SER A 516 17.30 -0.22 -45.84
C SER A 516 16.13 0.39 -46.63
N GLY A 517 15.07 -0.38 -46.88
CA GLY A 517 13.84 0.11 -47.53
C GLY A 517 12.99 1.01 -46.63
N LEU A 518 13.04 0.79 -45.31
CA LEU A 518 12.33 1.58 -44.31
C LEU A 518 13.03 2.92 -44.01
N LEU A 519 14.36 2.99 -44.15
CA LEU A 519 15.13 4.22 -43.89
C LEU A 519 15.05 5.26 -45.03
N ASN A 520 14.70 4.84 -46.25
CA ASN A 520 14.65 5.71 -47.44
C ASN A 520 13.29 6.35 -47.74
N LYS A 521 12.30 6.21 -46.83
CA LYS A 521 10.97 6.84 -46.99
C LYS A 521 10.77 7.96 -45.98
N GLY A 522 11.55 9.04 -46.13
CA GLY A 522 11.32 10.34 -45.50
C GLY A 522 10.29 11.19 -46.26
N PRO A 523 9.68 12.21 -45.63
CA PRO A 523 8.45 12.87 -46.09
C PRO A 523 8.69 13.79 -47.29
N SER A 524 7.99 13.54 -48.40
CA SER A 524 7.97 14.43 -49.56
C SER A 524 6.98 15.58 -49.34
N THR A 525 7.51 16.78 -49.16
CA THR A 525 6.84 18.06 -49.31
C THR A 525 6.35 18.26 -50.75
N GLY A 526 5.08 18.62 -50.94
CA GLY A 526 4.54 18.98 -52.26
C GLY A 526 3.08 19.42 -52.24
N SER A 527 2.83 20.71 -51.94
CA SER A 527 1.56 21.41 -52.16
C SER A 527 1.16 21.43 -53.65
N PRO A 528 -0.14 21.32 -54.02
CA PRO A 528 -0.64 21.80 -55.29
C PRO A 528 -1.47 23.09 -55.12
N ARG A 529 -1.07 24.14 -55.84
CA ARG A 529 -1.84 25.36 -56.07
C ARG A 529 -2.71 25.15 -57.32
N GLY A 530 -4.03 25.33 -57.13
CA GLY A 530 -5.01 25.92 -58.06
C GLY A 530 -5.07 25.50 -59.53
N ALA A 531 -6.20 24.89 -59.89
CA ALA A 531 -7.09 25.39 -60.94
C ALA A 531 -8.52 25.38 -60.40
#